data_AF-A0A836UU71-F1
#
_entry.id   AF-A0A836UU71-F1
#
_cell.length_a   1.000
_cell.length_b   1.000
_cell.length_c   1.000
_cell.angle_alpha   90.00
_cell.angle_beta   90.00
_cell.angle_gamma   90.00
#
_symmetry.space_group_name_H-M   'P 1'
#
loop_
_entity.id
_entity.type
_entity.pdbx_description
1 polymer ?
#
loop_
_entity_poly.entity_id
_entity_poly.type
_entity_poly.pdbx_seq_one_letter_code
_entity_poly.pdbx_strand_id
1 'polypeptide(L)'
;MVRMRNIALGAVALALFSVLPIEAQPGGSGGGRGGFGRGGGMSPDQVFGLLAFDDKFNITGKQLLELRDSLKPLSIEQREAMAGMFSGDVDFQAVRETMREMQMEMRAKLMGALKETLDEEQLETLKEHMKEQQERRRNFGGGRGPRSGGGRGSGDGGSGDGGGF
;
A
#
# COMPACT_ATOMS: atom_id res chain seq x y z
N MET A 1 8.62 33.47 54.24
CA MET A 1 7.34 34.22 54.11
C MET A 1 7.59 35.46 53.27
N VAL A 2 6.60 35.85 52.44
CA VAL A 2 6.53 37.03 51.53
C VAL A 2 7.34 36.85 50.22
N ARG A 3 6.80 36.32 49.10
CA ARG A 3 5.79 36.84 48.13
C ARG A 3 6.06 38.27 47.63
N MET A 4 6.49 38.42 46.37
CA MET A 4 6.10 39.47 45.39
C MET A 4 6.94 39.25 44.11
N ARG A 5 6.40 38.64 43.04
CA ARG A 5 5.70 39.28 41.91
C ARG A 5 6.47 40.47 41.32
N ASN A 6 7.11 40.25 40.17
CA ASN A 6 7.24 41.25 39.11
C ASN A 6 6.97 40.56 37.76
N ILE A 7 5.80 40.85 37.23
CA ILE A 7 5.37 40.58 35.86
C ILE A 7 5.67 41.86 35.08
N ALA A 8 6.43 41.79 33.99
CA ALA A 8 6.38 42.73 32.87
C ALA A 8 6.99 42.01 31.65
N LEU A 9 6.19 41.48 30.71
CA LEU A 9 5.69 42.20 29.52
C LEU A 9 6.83 42.78 28.67
N GLY A 10 7.29 41.97 27.72
CA GLY A 10 8.05 42.41 26.54
C GLY A 10 7.55 41.60 25.35
N ALA A 11 6.58 42.16 24.64
CA ALA A 11 5.91 41.55 23.51
C ALA A 11 6.65 41.82 22.19
N VAL A 12 6.20 41.10 21.15
CA VAL A 12 6.23 41.46 19.72
C VAL A 12 7.43 40.97 18.89
N ALA A 13 7.19 39.80 18.29
CA ALA A 13 7.25 39.52 16.85
C ALA A 13 8.41 40.11 16.02
N LEU A 14 9.32 39.23 15.62
CA LEU A 14 9.94 39.32 14.30
C LEU A 14 9.65 38.03 13.53
N ALA A 15 8.52 38.06 12.83
CA ALA A 15 8.21 37.09 11.78
C ALA A 15 9.10 37.40 10.56
N LEU A 16 10.28 36.78 10.51
CA LEU A 16 11.01 36.65 9.26
C LEU A 16 10.56 35.36 8.58
N PHE A 17 9.45 35.51 7.86
CA PHE A 17 9.04 34.60 6.80
C PHE A 17 10.09 34.70 5.69
N SER A 18 11.16 33.91 5.80
CA SER A 18 12.03 33.63 4.67
C SER A 18 11.24 32.82 3.65
N VAL A 19 10.61 33.53 2.72
CA VAL A 19 10.04 33.00 1.48
C VAL A 19 11.20 32.46 0.66
N LEU A 20 11.57 31.21 0.92
CA LEU A 20 12.36 30.44 -0.02
C LEU A 20 11.50 30.22 -1.26
N PRO A 21 12.04 30.38 -2.48
CA PRO A 21 11.35 29.91 -3.66
C PRO A 21 11.08 28.43 -3.45
N ILE A 22 9.79 28.09 -3.36
CA ILE A 22 9.30 26.73 -3.57
C ILE A 22 9.68 26.43 -5.01
N GLU A 23 10.92 25.97 -5.22
CA GLU A 23 11.17 25.01 -6.27
C GLU A 23 10.19 23.90 -5.97
N ALA A 24 9.20 23.79 -6.86
CA ALA A 24 8.35 22.63 -6.94
C ALA A 24 9.28 21.42 -6.87
N GLN A 25 9.36 20.81 -5.69
CA GLN A 25 9.68 19.40 -5.61
C GLN A 25 8.77 18.78 -6.67
N PRO A 26 9.29 18.04 -7.66
CA PRO A 26 8.44 17.16 -8.42
C PRO A 26 7.77 16.31 -7.36
N GLY A 27 6.52 16.66 -7.07
CA GLY A 27 5.56 15.83 -6.37
C GLY A 27 5.50 14.63 -7.27
N GLY A 28 6.39 13.69 -7.00
CA GLY A 28 6.43 12.37 -7.54
C GLY A 28 5.12 11.78 -7.11
N SER A 29 4.15 12.00 -7.99
CA SER A 29 2.93 11.27 -8.18
C SER A 29 2.82 10.16 -7.17
N GLY A 30 1.85 10.31 -6.27
CA GLY A 30 1.13 9.19 -5.68
C GLY A 30 0.69 8.26 -6.80
N GLY A 31 1.64 7.46 -7.26
CA GLY A 31 1.53 6.44 -8.26
C GLY A 31 1.98 5.20 -7.53
N GLY A 32 1.15 4.78 -6.57
CA GLY A 32 1.23 3.45 -6.00
C GLY A 32 1.53 2.51 -7.15
N ARG A 33 2.59 1.72 -6.95
CA ARG A 33 3.15 0.71 -7.84
C ARG A 33 2.03 -0.26 -8.27
N GLY A 34 1.20 0.22 -9.19
CA GLY A 34 0.10 -0.45 -9.84
C GLY A 34 0.69 -1.04 -11.09
N GLY A 35 1.22 -2.24 -10.95
CA GLY A 35 1.83 -2.97 -12.04
C GLY A 35 1.90 -4.43 -11.66
N PHE A 36 1.17 -5.24 -12.41
CA PHE A 36 1.06 -6.70 -12.37
C PHE A 36 -0.03 -7.29 -11.46
N GLY A 37 -1.19 -7.52 -12.07
CA GLY A 37 -1.95 -8.76 -11.85
C GLY A 37 -3.22 -8.63 -11.01
N ARG A 38 -4.36 -8.48 -11.69
CA ARG A 38 -5.68 -8.91 -11.21
C ARG A 38 -5.55 -10.25 -10.46
N GLY A 39 -5.68 -10.22 -9.14
CA GLY A 39 -5.79 -11.44 -8.33
C GLY A 39 -4.63 -11.74 -7.37
N GLY A 40 -3.76 -10.78 -7.05
CA GLY A 40 -2.71 -11.00 -6.06
C GLY A 40 -3.25 -11.32 -4.66
N GLY A 41 -3.10 -12.56 -4.22
CA GLY A 41 -3.23 -12.95 -2.82
C GLY A 41 -2.25 -12.20 -1.92
N MET A 42 -2.46 -12.23 -0.61
CA MET A 42 -1.51 -11.63 0.34
C MET A 42 -0.22 -12.46 0.38
N SER A 43 0.93 -11.79 0.48
CA SER A 43 2.19 -12.48 0.77
C SER A 43 2.23 -12.99 2.22
N PRO A 44 3.05 -14.00 2.54
CA PRO A 44 3.19 -14.48 3.92
C PRO A 44 3.59 -13.36 4.90
N ASP A 45 4.49 -12.46 4.49
CA ASP A 45 4.88 -11.28 5.29
C ASP A 45 3.70 -10.32 5.54
N GLN A 46 2.81 -10.14 4.56
CA GLN A 46 1.61 -9.31 4.72
C GLN A 46 0.61 -9.95 5.69
N VAL A 47 0.42 -11.26 5.60
CA VAL A 47 -0.45 -12.00 6.54
C VAL A 47 0.12 -11.95 7.94
N PHE A 48 1.44 -12.16 8.10
CA PHE A 48 2.10 -12.03 9.38
C PHE A 48 1.90 -10.64 9.98
N GLY A 49 2.15 -9.57 9.21
CA GLY A 49 1.95 -8.20 9.68
C GLY A 49 0.50 -7.91 10.05
N LEU A 50 -0.46 -8.41 9.27
CA LEU A 50 -1.88 -8.29 9.58
C LEU A 50 -2.21 -8.97 10.93
N LEU A 51 -1.77 -10.21 11.13
CA LEU A 51 -2.02 -10.97 12.36
C LEU A 51 -1.28 -10.40 13.57
N ALA A 52 -0.12 -9.78 13.38
CA ALA A 52 0.71 -9.23 14.44
C ALA A 52 0.23 -7.88 14.98
N PHE A 53 -0.46 -7.09 14.16
CA PHE A 53 -0.80 -5.70 14.49
C PHE A 53 -2.30 -5.40 14.48
N ASP A 54 -3.16 -6.34 14.08
CA ASP A 54 -4.60 -6.17 14.09
C ASP A 54 -5.21 -6.92 15.28
N ASP A 55 -5.61 -6.15 16.30
CA ASP A 55 -6.17 -6.65 17.54
C ASP A 55 -7.41 -7.54 17.33
N LYS A 56 -8.10 -7.42 16.20
CA LYS A 56 -9.29 -8.23 15.91
C LYS A 56 -9.02 -9.73 15.89
N PHE A 57 -7.78 -10.14 15.64
CA PHE A 57 -7.40 -11.56 15.60
C PHE A 57 -6.98 -12.11 16.96
N ASN A 58 -6.76 -11.26 17.98
CA ASN A 58 -6.37 -11.68 19.34
C ASN A 58 -5.21 -12.69 19.36
N ILE A 59 -4.20 -12.51 18.50
CA ILE A 59 -3.08 -13.46 18.40
C ILE A 59 -2.20 -13.36 19.64
N THR A 60 -1.91 -14.50 20.25
CA THR A 60 -1.00 -14.54 21.40
C THR A 60 0.46 -14.37 20.97
N GLY A 61 1.32 -13.88 21.87
CA GLY A 61 2.75 -13.77 21.58
C GLY A 61 3.42 -15.10 21.21
N LYS A 62 2.93 -16.23 21.74
CA LYS A 62 3.41 -17.57 21.38
C LYS A 62 3.05 -17.93 19.94
N GLN A 63 1.78 -17.73 19.57
CA GLN A 63 1.31 -17.94 18.20
C GLN A 63 2.05 -17.05 17.20
N LEU A 64 2.39 -15.81 17.56
CA LEU A 64 3.19 -14.95 16.69
C LEU A 64 4.60 -15.50 16.45
N LEU A 65 5.24 -16.09 17.45
CA LEU A 65 6.56 -16.70 17.27
C LEU A 65 6.46 -17.94 16.35
N GLU A 66 5.48 -18.80 16.57
CA GLU A 66 5.24 -19.99 15.74
C GLU A 66 4.86 -19.62 14.29
N LEU A 67 4.03 -18.59 14.11
CA LEU A 67 3.72 -18.02 12.79
C LEU A 67 4.97 -17.45 12.12
N ARG A 68 5.83 -16.74 12.86
CA ARG A 68 7.07 -16.21 12.29
C ARG A 68 7.96 -17.34 11.78
N ASP A 69 8.13 -18.40 12.57
CA ASP A 69 9.02 -19.51 12.24
C ASP A 69 8.49 -20.34 11.07
N SER A 70 7.16 -20.51 10.98
CA SER A 70 6.50 -21.22 9.86
C SER A 70 6.40 -20.39 8.58
N LEU A 71 6.18 -19.07 8.67
CA LEU A 71 6.01 -18.20 7.50
C LEU A 71 7.32 -17.70 6.90
N LYS A 72 8.39 -17.57 7.70
CA LYS A 72 9.71 -17.14 7.22
C LYS A 72 10.27 -17.97 6.05
N PRO A 73 10.28 -19.32 6.08
CA PRO A 73 10.75 -20.10 4.92
C PRO A 73 9.88 -19.88 3.69
N LEU A 74 8.56 -19.71 3.84
CA LEU A 74 7.65 -19.40 2.74
C LEU A 74 7.94 -18.03 2.12
N SER A 75 8.26 -17.01 2.92
CA SER A 75 8.65 -15.69 2.41
C SER A 75 9.96 -15.73 1.62
N ILE A 76 10.91 -16.57 2.04
CA ILE A 76 12.18 -16.77 1.33
C ILE A 76 11.92 -17.47 -0.01
N GLU A 77 11.19 -18.58 0.01
CA GLU A 77 10.81 -19.34 -1.18
C GLU A 77 10.08 -18.46 -2.20
N GLN A 78 9.09 -17.68 -1.76
CA GLN A 78 8.38 -16.74 -2.62
C GLN A 78 9.33 -15.72 -3.26
N ARG A 79 10.28 -15.18 -2.49
CA ARG A 79 11.23 -14.17 -2.98
C ARG A 79 12.19 -14.76 -4.02
N GLU A 80 12.70 -15.95 -3.76
CA GLU A 80 13.61 -16.65 -4.67
C GLU A 80 12.91 -17.03 -5.98
N ALA A 81 11.70 -17.58 -5.89
CA ALA A 81 10.89 -17.92 -7.06
C ALA A 81 10.60 -16.67 -7.91
N MET A 82 10.23 -15.55 -7.27
CA MET A 82 10.01 -14.28 -7.97
C MET A 82 11.28 -13.71 -8.60
N ALA A 83 12.45 -13.85 -7.95
CA ALA A 83 13.72 -13.35 -8.45
C ALA A 83 14.19 -14.09 -9.71
N GLY A 84 13.98 -15.41 -9.78
CA GLY A 84 14.33 -16.21 -10.96
C GLY A 84 13.46 -15.92 -12.18
N MET A 85 12.22 -15.47 -11.94
CA MET A 85 11.17 -15.37 -12.95
C MET A 85 11.32 -14.25 -13.98
N PHE A 86 12.12 -13.23 -13.67
CA PHE A 86 12.28 -12.04 -14.51
C PHE A 86 13.68 -11.92 -15.14
N SER A 87 14.41 -13.04 -15.24
CA SER A 87 15.72 -13.08 -15.86
C SER A 87 15.62 -13.52 -17.34
N GLY A 88 16.21 -12.76 -18.27
CA GLY A 88 16.29 -13.10 -19.70
C GLY A 88 15.16 -12.57 -20.59
N ASP A 89 15.01 -13.15 -21.79
CA ASP A 89 13.90 -12.88 -22.70
C ASP A 89 12.61 -13.53 -22.16
N VAL A 90 11.70 -12.70 -21.66
CA VAL A 90 10.51 -13.16 -20.92
C VAL A 90 9.33 -13.40 -21.86
N ASP A 91 8.89 -14.66 -21.97
CA ASP A 91 7.55 -14.99 -22.47
C ASP A 91 6.51 -14.62 -21.40
N PHE A 92 5.79 -13.53 -21.64
CA PHE A 92 4.78 -13.01 -20.72
C PHE A 92 3.60 -13.97 -20.51
N GLN A 93 3.29 -14.86 -21.45
CA GLN A 93 2.22 -15.83 -21.27
C GLN A 93 2.67 -16.94 -20.33
N ALA A 94 3.85 -17.51 -20.58
CA ALA A 94 4.45 -18.53 -19.71
C ALA A 94 4.65 -17.99 -18.27
N VAL A 95 5.20 -16.78 -18.11
CA VAL A 95 5.36 -16.16 -16.79
C VAL A 95 4.02 -15.96 -16.09
N ARG A 96 2.95 -15.61 -16.81
CA ARG A 96 1.63 -15.46 -16.19
C ARG A 96 1.09 -16.79 -15.66
N GLU A 97 1.28 -17.88 -16.39
CA GLU A 97 0.84 -19.21 -15.97
C GLU A 97 1.63 -19.68 -14.75
N THR A 98 2.96 -19.61 -14.81
CA THR A 98 3.82 -19.96 -13.68
C THR A 98 3.53 -19.08 -12.45
N MET A 99 3.22 -17.80 -12.64
CA MET A 99 2.81 -16.92 -11.53
C MET A 99 1.51 -17.39 -10.87
N ARG A 100 0.53 -17.86 -11.66
CA ARG A 100 -0.73 -18.38 -11.12
C ARG A 100 -0.51 -19.66 -10.33
N GLU A 101 0.29 -20.57 -10.85
CA GLU A 101 0.62 -21.83 -10.18
C GLU A 101 1.33 -21.57 -8.85
N MET A 102 2.38 -20.75 -8.88
CA MET A 102 3.09 -20.32 -7.67
C MET A 102 2.14 -19.64 -6.67
N GLN A 103 1.23 -18.78 -7.11
CA GLN A 103 0.26 -18.16 -6.21
C GLN A 103 -0.68 -19.17 -5.55
N MET A 104 -1.15 -20.18 -6.30
CA MET A 104 -2.00 -21.24 -5.74
C MET A 104 -1.23 -22.09 -4.74
N GLU A 105 -0.01 -22.49 -5.07
CA GLU A 105 0.85 -23.29 -4.20
C GLU A 105 1.20 -22.52 -2.91
N MET A 106 1.66 -21.28 -3.04
CA MET A 106 1.98 -20.43 -1.90
C MET A 106 0.76 -20.20 -1.00
N ARG A 107 -0.43 -20.02 -1.59
CA ARG A 107 -1.66 -19.89 -0.81
C ARG A 107 -2.00 -21.18 -0.06
N ALA A 108 -1.81 -22.35 -0.67
CA ALA A 108 -2.05 -23.63 -0.01
C ALA A 108 -1.08 -23.84 1.17
N LYS A 109 0.23 -23.61 0.95
CA LYS A 109 1.27 -23.69 1.99
C LYS A 109 0.99 -22.72 3.15
N LEU A 110 0.64 -21.47 2.82
CA LEU A 110 0.28 -20.44 3.79
C LEU A 110 -0.92 -20.87 4.64
N MET A 111 -2.01 -21.33 4.02
CA MET A 111 -3.18 -21.81 4.76
C MET A 111 -2.90 -23.08 5.59
N GLY A 112 -1.97 -23.92 5.17
CA GLY A 112 -1.49 -25.06 5.95
C GLY A 112 -0.81 -24.61 7.25
N ALA A 113 0.21 -23.74 7.13
CA ALA A 113 0.92 -23.19 8.28
C ALA A 113 0.00 -22.45 9.26
N LEU A 114 -0.94 -21.66 8.73
CA LEU A 114 -1.93 -20.96 9.56
C LEU A 114 -2.82 -21.92 10.34
N LYS A 115 -3.23 -23.05 9.76
CA LYS A 115 -4.08 -24.05 10.44
C LYS A 115 -3.40 -24.77 11.59
N GLU A 116 -2.08 -24.86 11.57
CA GLU A 116 -1.32 -25.51 12.64
C GLU A 116 -1.16 -24.60 13.87
N THR A 117 -1.24 -23.28 13.68
CA THR A 117 -0.94 -22.28 14.73
C THR A 117 -2.17 -21.52 15.24
N LEU A 118 -3.12 -21.24 14.34
CA LEU A 118 -4.33 -20.49 14.65
C LEU A 118 -5.47 -21.44 15.04
N ASP A 119 -6.31 -20.98 15.96
CA ASP A 119 -7.57 -21.66 16.25
C ASP A 119 -8.61 -21.47 15.12
N GLU A 120 -9.72 -22.19 15.21
CA GLU A 120 -10.77 -22.17 14.20
C GLU A 120 -11.42 -20.78 14.07
N GLU A 121 -11.64 -20.07 15.17
CA GLU A 121 -12.27 -18.74 15.19
C GLU A 121 -11.39 -17.68 14.52
N GLN A 122 -10.09 -17.70 14.83
CA GLN A 122 -9.06 -16.84 14.22
C GLN A 122 -8.95 -17.10 12.71
N LEU A 123 -9.00 -18.38 12.30
CA LEU A 123 -8.96 -18.76 10.89
C LEU A 123 -10.21 -18.32 10.13
N GLU A 124 -11.39 -18.43 10.73
CA GLU A 124 -12.63 -17.94 10.12
C GLU A 124 -12.59 -16.42 9.96
N THR A 125 -12.21 -15.69 11.01
CA THR A 125 -12.03 -14.23 10.97
C THR A 125 -11.06 -13.82 9.87
N LEU A 126 -9.95 -14.55 9.70
CA LEU A 126 -8.98 -14.29 8.63
C LEU A 126 -9.56 -14.56 7.24
N LYS A 127 -10.28 -15.68 7.05
CA LYS A 127 -10.93 -16.01 5.78
C LYS A 127 -11.97 -14.96 5.39
N GLU A 128 -12.78 -14.52 6.34
CA GLU A 128 -13.76 -13.46 6.14
C GLU A 128 -13.08 -12.16 5.73
N HIS A 129 -12.02 -11.77 6.45
CA HIS A 129 -11.26 -10.59 6.10
C HIS A 129 -10.65 -10.67 4.70
N MET A 130 -10.10 -11.82 4.31
CA MET A 130 -9.57 -12.04 2.96
C MET A 130 -10.67 -11.99 1.90
N LYS A 131 -11.84 -12.56 2.18
CA LYS A 131 -13.01 -12.54 1.28
C LYS A 131 -13.51 -11.10 1.09
N GLU A 132 -13.65 -10.35 2.17
CA GLU A 132 -14.07 -8.95 2.14
C GLU A 132 -13.06 -8.11 1.37
N GLN A 133 -11.76 -8.29 1.61
CA GLN A 133 -10.72 -7.60 0.85
C GLN A 133 -10.80 -7.95 -0.65
N GLN A 134 -11.08 -9.21 -0.98
CA GLN A 134 -11.27 -9.65 -2.37
C GLN A 134 -12.51 -9.01 -3.00
N GLU A 135 -13.63 -8.94 -2.28
CA GLU A 135 -14.87 -8.31 -2.74
C GLU A 135 -14.71 -6.80 -2.93
N ARG A 136 -14.08 -6.11 -1.97
CA ARG A 136 -13.69 -4.70 -2.12
C ARG A 136 -12.84 -4.52 -3.37
N ARG A 137 -11.82 -5.34 -3.58
CA ARG A 137 -10.99 -5.29 -4.79
C ARG A 137 -11.79 -5.55 -6.08
N ARG A 138 -12.80 -6.42 -6.06
CA ARG A 138 -13.69 -6.65 -7.22
C ARG A 138 -14.55 -5.41 -7.50
N ASN A 139 -15.12 -4.80 -6.46
CA ASN A 139 -15.99 -3.64 -6.58
C ASN A 139 -15.22 -2.39 -7.02
N PHE A 140 -14.00 -2.19 -6.51
CA PHE A 140 -13.11 -1.08 -6.90
C PHE A 140 -12.30 -1.37 -8.18
N GLY A 141 -12.09 -2.64 -8.54
CA GLY A 141 -11.34 -3.07 -9.73
C GLY A 141 -12.17 -3.26 -11.00
N GLY A 142 -13.49 -3.11 -10.93
CA GLY A 142 -14.41 -3.08 -12.08
C GLY A 142 -14.81 -1.67 -12.54
N GLY A 143 -14.40 -0.65 -11.79
CA GLY A 143 -14.80 0.74 -11.99
C GLY A 143 -13.87 1.49 -12.93
N ARG A 144 -14.32 1.63 -14.17
CA ARG A 144 -14.10 2.78 -15.04
C ARG A 144 -14.07 4.08 -14.22
N GLY A 145 -12.90 4.45 -13.68
CA GLY A 145 -12.69 5.80 -13.17
C GLY A 145 -12.99 6.77 -14.32
N PRO A 146 -13.75 7.85 -14.11
CA PRO A 146 -13.94 8.83 -15.17
C PRO A 146 -12.56 9.33 -15.57
N ARG A 147 -12.21 9.16 -16.85
CA ARG A 147 -11.31 10.06 -17.56
C ARG A 147 -11.93 11.46 -17.44
N SER A 148 -11.75 12.11 -16.29
CA SER A 148 -12.09 13.50 -16.06
C SER A 148 -10.80 14.18 -15.66
N GLY A 149 -10.38 15.16 -16.44
CA GLY A 149 -9.11 15.85 -16.26
C GLY A 149 -8.34 16.09 -17.55
N GLY A 150 -8.92 15.84 -18.72
CA GLY A 150 -8.47 16.44 -19.98
C GLY A 150 -9.31 17.69 -20.27
N GLY A 151 -9.26 18.67 -19.36
CA GLY A 151 -9.87 19.97 -19.58
C GLY A 151 -9.21 20.63 -20.79
N ARG A 152 -9.85 20.52 -21.95
CA ARG A 152 -9.70 21.52 -23.01
C ARG A 152 -10.17 22.83 -22.39
N GLY A 153 -9.23 23.58 -21.84
CA GLY A 153 -9.42 24.99 -21.55
C GLY A 153 -9.81 25.65 -22.86
N SER A 154 -11.08 26.02 -22.96
CA SER A 154 -11.51 27.09 -23.84
C SER A 154 -10.70 28.33 -23.47
N GLY A 155 -9.58 28.53 -24.18
CA GLY A 155 -8.88 29.80 -24.21
C GLY A 155 -9.72 30.77 -25.01
N ASP A 156 -10.78 31.28 -24.37
CA ASP A 156 -11.43 32.53 -24.73
C ASP A 156 -10.42 33.64 -24.43
N GLY A 157 -9.56 33.89 -25.41
CA GLY A 157 -8.57 34.95 -25.41
C GLY A 157 -9.08 36.14 -26.22
N GLY A 158 -10.10 36.82 -25.69
CA GLY A 158 -10.48 38.15 -26.16
C GLY A 158 -9.47 39.19 -25.65
N SER A 159 -8.73 39.80 -26.58
CA SER A 159 -8.03 41.11 -26.52
C SER A 159 -7.32 41.23 -27.89
N GLY A 160 -7.73 42.07 -28.84
CA GLY A 160 -7.86 43.51 -28.70
C GLY A 160 -6.62 44.16 -29.35
N ASP A 161 -6.87 44.91 -30.42
CA ASP A 161 -6.11 46.10 -30.87
C ASP A 161 -4.67 45.96 -31.42
N GLY A 162 -4.40 46.64 -32.54
CA GLY A 162 -3.04 47.00 -32.98
C GLY A 162 -2.74 46.76 -34.46
N GLY A 163 -2.76 47.84 -35.27
CA GLY A 163 -2.58 47.80 -36.72
C GLY A 163 -1.14 47.81 -37.23
N GLY A 164 -0.98 47.93 -38.56
CA GLY A 164 0.30 48.28 -39.18
C GLY A 164 0.56 47.62 -40.53
N PHE A 165 0.40 48.44 -41.58
CA PHE A 165 0.90 48.32 -42.97
C PHE A 165 0.15 47.44 -43.96
#